data_AF-A0A655FUY5-F1
#
_entry.id   AF-A0A655FUY5-F1
#
_cell.length_a   1.000
_cell.length_b   1.000
_cell.length_c   1.000
_cell.angle_alpha   90.00
_cell.angle_beta   90.00
_cell.angle_gamma   90.00
#
_symmetry.space_group_name_H-M   'P 1'
#
loop_
_entity.id
_entity.type
_entity.pdbx_description
1 polymer ?
#
loop_
_entity_poly.entity_id
_entity_poly.type
_entity_poly.pdbx_seq_one_letter_code
_entity_poly.pdbx_strand_id
1 'polypeptide(L)'
;MGADKAVHLKDDGMHGSDVIQTGWALARALGTIEGTELVIAGNESTDGVGGAVPAIIAEYLGLPQLTHLRKVSIEGGKITGERETDEGVFTLEATLPAVISVNEKINEPRFPSFKGIMAAKKKEVTVLTLAEIGVESDEVGLANAGSTVLASTPKPAKTAGEKVTDEGEGGNQIVQYLVAQKII
;
A
#
# COMPACT_ATOMS: atom_id res chain seq x y z
N MET A 1 -5.76 8.76 -17.02
CA MET A 1 -5.38 7.40 -16.58
C MET A 1 -6.28 6.29 -17.09
N GLY A 2 -7.57 6.54 -17.38
CA GLY A 2 -8.41 5.63 -18.18
C GLY A 2 -9.15 4.54 -17.41
N ALA A 3 -9.34 4.68 -16.10
CA ALA A 3 -10.26 3.84 -15.33
C ALA A 3 -11.73 4.06 -15.79
N ASP A 4 -12.54 3.01 -15.71
CA ASP A 4 -13.92 3.01 -16.19
C ASP A 4 -14.91 3.65 -15.21
N LYS A 5 -14.84 3.26 -13.94
CA LYS A 5 -15.69 3.72 -12.84
C LYS A 5 -14.83 4.20 -11.66
N ALA A 6 -15.44 4.94 -10.74
CA ALA A 6 -14.81 5.37 -9.51
C ALA A 6 -15.79 5.21 -8.34
N VAL A 7 -15.28 4.71 -7.22
CA VAL A 7 -16.01 4.57 -5.96
C VAL A 7 -15.22 5.31 -4.88
N HIS A 8 -15.91 6.07 -4.04
CA HIS A 8 -15.34 6.80 -2.91
C HIS A 8 -16.08 6.38 -1.64
N LEU A 9 -15.44 5.55 -0.81
CA LEU A 9 -15.92 5.27 0.53
C LEU A 9 -15.65 6.50 1.40
N LYS A 10 -16.72 7.19 1.85
CA LYS A 10 -16.64 8.46 2.56
C LYS A 10 -17.65 8.49 3.69
N ASP A 11 -17.13 8.44 4.91
CA ASP A 11 -17.92 8.47 6.14
C ASP A 11 -17.06 9.01 7.30
N ASP A 12 -17.62 9.90 8.12
CA ASP A 12 -16.90 10.47 9.27
C ASP A 12 -16.68 9.43 10.37
N GLY A 13 -17.47 8.36 10.42
CA GLY A 13 -17.31 7.24 11.36
C GLY A 13 -15.99 6.48 11.20
N MET A 14 -15.32 6.58 10.05
CA MET A 14 -14.01 5.99 9.84
C MET A 14 -12.86 6.81 10.45
N HIS A 15 -13.13 7.99 10.99
CA HIS A 15 -12.08 8.87 11.52
C HIS A 15 -11.23 8.16 12.58
N GLY A 16 -9.91 8.15 12.36
CA GLY A 16 -8.94 7.53 13.25
C GLY A 16 -8.91 6.00 13.22
N SER A 17 -9.49 5.38 12.19
CA SER A 17 -9.36 3.94 11.97
C SER A 17 -7.90 3.53 11.77
N ASP A 18 -7.54 2.37 12.30
CA ASP A 18 -6.22 1.79 12.05
C ASP A 18 -6.15 0.99 10.74
N VAL A 19 -5.00 0.34 10.50
CA VAL A 19 -4.76 -0.43 9.27
C VAL A 19 -5.69 -1.64 9.12
N ILE A 20 -6.09 -2.27 10.23
CA ILE A 20 -6.96 -3.44 10.24
C ILE A 20 -8.38 -3.01 9.86
N GLN A 21 -8.88 -1.98 10.54
CA GLN A 21 -10.19 -1.40 10.26
C GLN A 21 -10.29 -0.79 8.87
N THR A 22 -9.22 -0.15 8.38
CA THR A 22 -9.12 0.36 7.01
C THR A 22 -9.24 -0.79 6.00
N GLY A 23 -8.52 -1.90 6.24
CA GLY A 23 -8.62 -3.09 5.40
C GLY A 23 -10.02 -3.73 5.43
N TRP A 24 -10.66 -3.77 6.61
CA TRP A 24 -12.05 -4.24 6.76
C TRP A 24 -13.02 -3.42 5.92
N ALA A 25 -13.01 -2.08 6.09
CA ALA A 25 -13.90 -1.19 5.36
C ALA A 25 -13.71 -1.28 3.84
N LEU A 26 -12.46 -1.40 3.37
CA LEU A 26 -12.15 -1.59 1.95
C LEU A 26 -12.62 -2.96 1.43
N ALA A 27 -12.43 -4.05 2.18
CA ALA A 27 -12.91 -5.37 1.81
C ALA A 27 -14.45 -5.39 1.67
N ARG A 28 -15.15 -4.73 2.59
CA ARG A 28 -16.62 -4.58 2.56
C ARG A 28 -17.09 -3.75 1.36
N ALA A 29 -16.40 -2.64 1.06
CA ALA A 29 -16.68 -1.85 -0.13
C ALA A 29 -16.43 -2.63 -1.43
N LEU A 30 -15.35 -3.43 -1.52
CA LEU A 30 -15.08 -4.30 -2.67
C LEU A 30 -16.21 -5.33 -2.88
N GLY A 31 -16.84 -5.81 -1.81
CA GLY A 31 -18.00 -6.71 -1.89
C GLY A 31 -19.22 -6.12 -2.60
N THR A 32 -19.30 -4.79 -2.77
CA THR A 32 -20.36 -4.13 -3.56
C THR A 32 -20.10 -4.14 -5.07
N ILE A 33 -18.92 -4.60 -5.49
CA ILE A 33 -18.48 -4.62 -6.89
C ILE A 33 -18.54 -6.05 -7.41
N GLU A 34 -19.60 -6.35 -8.16
CA GLU A 34 -19.82 -7.67 -8.76
C GLU A 34 -18.74 -8.02 -9.80
N GLY A 35 -18.37 -9.30 -9.87
CA GLY A 35 -17.47 -9.82 -10.89
C GLY A 35 -16.00 -9.42 -10.71
N THR A 36 -15.58 -9.03 -9.51
CA THR A 36 -14.18 -8.70 -9.22
C THR A 36 -13.31 -9.97 -9.27
N GLU A 37 -12.51 -10.12 -10.31
CA GLU A 37 -11.56 -11.24 -10.45
C GLU A 37 -10.16 -10.91 -9.92
N LEU A 38 -9.80 -9.63 -9.82
CA LEU A 38 -8.48 -9.20 -9.37
C LEU A 38 -8.56 -7.85 -8.66
N VAL A 39 -8.01 -7.81 -7.45
CA VAL A 39 -7.80 -6.57 -6.70
C VAL A 39 -6.33 -6.20 -6.78
N ILE A 40 -6.02 -4.98 -7.19
CA ILE A 40 -4.65 -4.46 -7.29
C ILE A 40 -4.48 -3.28 -6.34
N ALA A 41 -3.48 -3.34 -5.49
CA ALA A 41 -3.09 -2.25 -4.58
C ALA A 41 -1.60 -1.91 -4.72
N GLY A 42 -1.20 -0.74 -4.22
CA GLY A 42 0.21 -0.46 -3.95
C GLY A 42 0.70 -1.23 -2.73
N ASN A 43 2.00 -1.50 -2.62
CA ASN A 43 2.56 -2.18 -1.44
C ASN A 43 2.36 -1.40 -0.15
N GLU A 44 2.59 -0.09 -0.21
CA GLU A 44 2.51 0.79 0.95
C GLU A 44 2.13 2.19 0.51
N SER A 45 1.54 2.94 1.44
CA SER A 45 1.33 4.37 1.29
C SER A 45 2.53 5.12 1.89
N THR A 46 2.85 6.28 1.34
CA THR A 46 4.01 7.08 1.77
C THR A 46 3.77 7.90 3.04
N ASP A 47 2.53 7.96 3.51
CA ASP A 47 2.12 8.67 4.72
C ASP A 47 2.12 7.76 5.96
N GLY A 48 1.42 6.62 5.89
CA GLY A 48 1.28 5.66 6.99
C GLY A 48 2.28 4.51 6.96
N VAL A 49 2.80 4.14 5.78
CA VAL A 49 3.84 3.10 5.58
C VAL A 49 3.52 1.77 6.27
N GLY A 50 2.24 1.45 6.44
CA GLY A 50 1.80 0.25 7.15
C GLY A 50 2.02 -1.06 6.38
N GLY A 51 2.14 -1.01 5.05
CA GLY A 51 2.49 -2.15 4.20
C GLY A 51 1.51 -3.34 4.17
N ALA A 52 0.46 -3.33 5.00
CA ALA A 52 -0.35 -4.52 5.29
C ALA A 52 -1.77 -4.49 4.70
N VAL A 53 -2.26 -3.33 4.24
CA VAL A 53 -3.65 -3.19 3.78
C VAL A 53 -4.05 -4.22 2.70
N PRO A 54 -3.25 -4.49 1.65
CA PRO A 54 -3.62 -5.49 0.64
C PRO A 54 -3.74 -6.89 1.23
N ALA A 55 -2.84 -7.25 2.16
CA ALA A 55 -2.86 -8.54 2.83
C ALA A 55 -4.06 -8.71 3.76
N ILE A 56 -4.42 -7.65 4.48
CA ILE A 56 -5.60 -7.61 5.34
C ILE A 56 -6.88 -7.75 4.52
N ILE A 57 -6.98 -7.06 3.38
CA ILE A 57 -8.10 -7.21 2.45
C ILE A 57 -8.20 -8.67 1.97
N ALA A 58 -7.08 -9.28 1.57
CA ALA A 58 -7.05 -10.66 1.11
C ALA A 58 -7.55 -11.64 2.19
N GLU A 59 -7.12 -11.45 3.43
CA GLU A 59 -7.56 -12.25 4.58
C GLU A 59 -9.08 -12.14 4.78
N TYR A 60 -9.62 -10.92 4.83
CA TYR A 60 -11.07 -10.72 5.01
C TYR A 60 -11.91 -11.29 3.86
N LEU A 61 -11.39 -11.28 2.64
CA LEU A 61 -12.07 -11.85 1.47
C LEU A 61 -11.82 -13.36 1.31
N GLY A 62 -10.91 -13.96 2.09
CA GLY A 62 -10.51 -15.35 1.94
C GLY A 62 -9.85 -15.65 0.59
N LEU A 63 -9.12 -14.68 0.02
CA LEU A 63 -8.52 -14.77 -1.32
C LEU A 63 -7.01 -15.00 -1.24
N PRO A 64 -6.42 -15.73 -2.22
CA PRO A 64 -4.98 -15.81 -2.34
C PRO A 64 -4.38 -14.42 -2.58
N GLN A 65 -3.19 -14.20 -2.02
CA GLN A 65 -2.45 -12.94 -2.17
C GLN A 65 -1.03 -13.12 -2.71
N LEU A 66 -0.64 -12.21 -3.61
CA LEU A 66 0.74 -12.07 -4.08
C LEU A 66 1.20 -10.63 -3.85
N THR A 67 2.03 -10.41 -2.83
CA THR A 67 2.51 -9.08 -2.45
C THR A 67 3.88 -8.76 -3.03
N HIS A 68 4.21 -7.47 -3.10
CA HIS A 68 5.49 -6.94 -3.55
C HIS A 68 5.88 -7.34 -4.98
N LEU A 69 4.89 -7.45 -5.88
CA LEU A 69 5.13 -7.83 -7.26
C LEU A 69 5.78 -6.67 -8.04
N ARG A 70 6.85 -7.01 -8.77
CA ARG A 70 7.54 -6.12 -9.74
C ARG A 70 7.21 -6.43 -11.19
N LYS A 71 6.57 -7.57 -11.46
CA LYS A 71 6.02 -7.95 -12.76
C LYS A 71 4.79 -8.83 -12.54
N VAL A 72 3.84 -8.76 -13.46
CA VAL A 72 2.59 -9.53 -13.44
C VAL A 72 2.22 -9.97 -14.85
N SER A 73 1.78 -11.21 -15.00
CA SER A 73 1.09 -11.73 -16.17
C SER A 73 -0.17 -12.50 -15.74
N ILE A 74 -1.17 -12.53 -16.60
CA ILE A 74 -2.42 -13.26 -16.37
C ILE A 74 -2.68 -14.13 -17.60
N GLU A 75 -2.86 -15.43 -17.37
CA GLU A 75 -3.15 -16.40 -18.43
C GLU A 75 -4.02 -17.54 -17.87
N GLY A 76 -5.08 -17.90 -18.59
CA GLY A 76 -5.89 -19.08 -18.26
C GLY A 76 -6.51 -19.08 -16.85
N GLY A 77 -6.92 -17.92 -16.34
CA GLY A 77 -7.49 -17.79 -14.98
C GLY A 77 -6.45 -17.85 -13.85
N LYS A 78 -5.17 -17.78 -14.18
CA LYS A 78 -4.06 -17.75 -13.23
C LYS A 78 -3.30 -16.44 -13.36
N ILE A 79 -2.89 -15.89 -12.22
CA ILE A 79 -1.95 -14.78 -12.14
C ILE A 79 -0.56 -15.32 -11.77
N THR A 80 0.47 -14.86 -12.48
CA THR A 80 1.87 -15.13 -12.18
C THR A 80 2.60 -13.80 -12.00
N GLY A 81 3.48 -13.70 -11.01
CA GLY A 81 4.27 -12.50 -10.79
C GLY A 81 5.67 -12.76 -10.25
N GLU A 82 6.54 -11.77 -10.38
CA GLU A 82 7.89 -11.78 -9.81
C GLU A 82 7.91 -10.93 -8.52
N ARG A 83 8.40 -11.49 -7.43
CA ARG A 83 8.66 -10.79 -6.16
C ARG A 83 10.15 -10.74 -5.89
N GLU A 84 10.68 -9.55 -5.62
CA GLU A 84 12.08 -9.34 -5.25
C GLU A 84 12.19 -9.15 -3.74
N THR A 85 13.17 -9.83 -3.13
CA THR A 85 13.51 -9.77 -1.71
C THR A 85 15.04 -9.72 -1.58
N ASP A 86 15.55 -9.55 -0.36
CA ASP A 86 16.99 -9.59 -0.10
C ASP A 86 17.62 -10.95 -0.46
N GLU A 87 16.81 -12.02 -0.51
CA GLU A 87 17.25 -13.38 -0.90
C GLU A 87 17.22 -13.61 -2.42
N GLY A 88 16.70 -12.67 -3.20
CA GLY A 88 16.60 -12.76 -4.66
C GLY A 88 15.18 -12.61 -5.20
N VAL A 89 14.98 -13.13 -6.42
CA VAL A 89 13.73 -13.01 -7.17
C VAL A 89 12.97 -14.33 -7.19
N PHE A 90 11.71 -14.29 -6.77
CA PHE A 90 10.81 -15.43 -6.67
C PHE A 90 9.65 -15.29 -7.65
N THR A 91 9.34 -16.35 -8.38
CA THR A 91 8.10 -16.43 -9.17
C THR A 91 6.99 -16.96 -8.29
N LEU A 92 5.90 -16.21 -8.18
CA LEU A 92 4.70 -16.55 -7.42
C LEU A 92 3.53 -16.75 -8.38
N GLU A 93 2.60 -17.63 -8.04
CA GLU A 93 1.37 -17.83 -8.81
C GLU A 93 0.15 -18.11 -7.92
N ALA A 94 -1.03 -17.72 -8.38
CA ALA A 94 -2.31 -18.07 -7.78
C ALA A 94 -3.43 -18.13 -8.82
N THR A 95 -4.48 -18.89 -8.53
CA THR A 95 -5.73 -18.87 -9.29
C THR A 95 -6.52 -17.60 -8.98
N LEU A 96 -7.24 -17.06 -9.97
CA LEU A 96 -8.21 -15.99 -9.75
C LEU A 96 -9.50 -16.55 -9.11
N PRO A 97 -10.22 -15.78 -8.27
CA PRO A 97 -9.93 -14.41 -7.88
C PRO A 97 -8.75 -14.26 -6.91
N ALA A 98 -8.02 -13.15 -6.99
CA ALA A 98 -6.84 -12.89 -6.16
C ALA A 98 -6.67 -11.41 -5.78
N VAL A 99 -5.89 -11.16 -4.73
CA VAL A 99 -5.43 -9.80 -4.35
C VAL A 99 -3.93 -9.70 -4.59
N ILE A 100 -3.48 -8.63 -5.24
CA ILE A 100 -2.06 -8.37 -5.44
C ILE A 100 -1.65 -7.00 -4.91
N SER A 101 -0.39 -6.90 -4.51
CA SER A 101 0.25 -5.61 -4.29
C SER A 101 1.46 -5.44 -5.20
N VAL A 102 1.61 -4.24 -5.77
CA VAL A 102 2.67 -3.93 -6.73
C VAL A 102 3.60 -2.84 -6.18
N ASN A 103 4.89 -2.94 -6.51
CA ASN A 103 5.87 -1.89 -6.23
C ASN A 103 6.01 -0.92 -7.41
N GLU A 104 6.80 0.13 -7.20
CA GLU A 104 7.12 1.16 -8.20
C GLU A 104 7.85 0.62 -9.45
N LYS A 105 8.41 -0.59 -9.39
CA LYS A 105 9.08 -1.22 -10.54
C LYS A 105 8.09 -1.92 -11.49
N ILE A 106 6.80 -1.98 -11.17
CA ILE A 106 5.79 -2.73 -11.94
C ILE A 106 5.63 -2.22 -13.38
N ASN A 107 5.63 -0.91 -13.58
CA ASN A 107 5.49 -0.25 -14.88
C ASN A 107 5.83 1.24 -14.78
N GLU A 108 5.79 1.92 -15.93
CA GLU A 108 5.71 3.38 -16.01
C GLU A 108 4.25 3.81 -16.23
N PRO A 109 3.61 4.48 -15.26
CA PRO A 109 2.22 4.92 -15.41
C PRO A 109 2.07 5.91 -16.57
N ARG A 110 1.13 5.62 -17.48
CA ARG A 110 0.84 6.49 -18.64
C ARG A 110 0.40 7.89 -18.21
N PHE A 111 0.78 8.93 -18.95
CA PHE A 111 0.28 10.27 -18.71
C PHE A 111 -1.21 10.42 -19.07
N PRO A 112 -1.99 11.23 -18.32
CA PRO A 112 -3.36 11.56 -18.70
C PRO A 112 -3.37 12.47 -19.94
N SER A 113 -4.14 12.11 -20.96
CA SER A 113 -4.39 13.00 -22.10
C SER A 113 -5.39 14.11 -21.75
N PHE A 114 -5.32 15.26 -22.42
CA PHE A 114 -6.28 16.36 -22.21
C PHE A 114 -7.74 15.90 -22.40
N LYS A 115 -8.01 15.14 -23.47
CA LYS A 115 -9.33 14.52 -23.70
C LYS A 115 -9.73 13.59 -22.55
N GLY A 116 -8.77 12.83 -22.01
CA GLY A 116 -8.99 11.95 -20.86
C GLY A 116 -9.35 12.69 -19.58
N ILE A 117 -8.71 13.83 -19.31
CA ILE A 117 -9.02 14.71 -18.17
C ILE A 117 -10.45 15.25 -18.30
N MET A 118 -10.80 15.77 -19.48
CA MET A 118 -12.14 16.30 -19.76
C MET A 118 -13.23 15.23 -19.66
N ALA A 119 -12.93 14.00 -20.09
CA ALA A 119 -13.84 12.86 -19.95
C ALA A 119 -14.01 12.44 -18.48
N ALA A 120 -12.91 12.36 -17.72
CA ALA A 120 -12.94 11.99 -16.31
C ALA A 120 -13.79 12.94 -15.46
N LYS A 121 -13.72 14.26 -15.73
CA LYS A 121 -14.54 15.27 -15.03
C LYS A 121 -16.06 15.04 -15.14
N LYS A 122 -16.50 14.34 -16.19
CA LYS A 122 -17.93 14.04 -16.43
C LYS A 122 -18.36 12.68 -15.87
N LYS A 123 -17.42 11.83 -15.45
CA LYS A 123 -17.74 10.52 -14.90
C LYS A 123 -18.32 10.69 -13.50
N GLU A 124 -19.38 9.95 -13.23
CA GLU A 124 -19.94 9.85 -11.90
C GLU A 124 -18.94 9.12 -10.98
N VAL A 125 -18.81 9.65 -9.76
CA VAL A 125 -18.09 9.00 -8.67
C VAL A 125 -19.13 8.50 -7.70
N THR A 126 -19.30 7.19 -7.61
CA THR A 126 -20.21 6.57 -6.64
C THR A 126 -19.64 6.81 -5.25
N VAL A 127 -20.39 7.48 -4.40
CA VAL A 127 -20.00 7.69 -3.00
C VAL A 127 -20.72 6.63 -2.18
N LEU A 128 -19.98 5.91 -1.35
CA LEU A 128 -20.51 4.92 -0.41
C LEU A 128 -20.25 5.38 1.02
N THR A 129 -21.22 5.15 1.88
CA THR A 129 -21.18 5.31 3.34
C THR A 129 -20.91 3.96 4.00
N LEU A 130 -20.63 3.95 5.31
CA LEU A 130 -20.46 2.70 6.07
C LEU A 130 -21.72 1.84 6.04
N ALA A 131 -22.90 2.47 6.16
CA ALA A 131 -24.18 1.78 6.10
C ALA A 131 -24.41 1.06 4.76
N GLU A 132 -24.00 1.65 3.64
CA GLU A 132 -24.17 1.06 2.31
C GLU A 132 -23.27 -0.14 2.06
N ILE A 133 -22.17 -0.27 2.80
CA ILE A 133 -21.27 -1.42 2.75
C ILE A 133 -21.52 -2.40 3.92
N GLY A 134 -22.54 -2.14 4.73
CA GLY A 134 -22.90 -2.95 5.90
C GLY A 134 -21.73 -3.07 6.87
N VAL A 135 -21.13 -1.93 7.21
CA VAL A 135 -20.14 -1.78 8.29
C VAL A 135 -20.80 -0.95 9.40
N GLU A 136 -20.76 -1.48 10.61
CA GLU A 136 -21.34 -0.85 11.79
C GLU A 136 -20.34 0.11 12.46
N SER A 137 -20.86 1.08 13.22
CA SER A 137 -20.03 2.14 13.83
C SER A 137 -19.08 1.64 14.93
N ASP A 138 -19.29 0.43 15.44
CA ASP A 138 -18.44 -0.22 16.45
C ASP A 138 -17.33 -1.09 15.82
N GLU A 139 -17.31 -1.25 14.50
CA GLU A 139 -16.27 -2.02 13.79
C GLU A 139 -15.08 -1.14 13.36
N VAL A 140 -15.30 0.17 13.17
CA VAL A 140 -14.32 1.12 12.65
C VAL A 140 -14.22 2.37 13.52
N GLY A 141 -13.25 3.24 13.22
CA GLY A 141 -13.06 4.52 13.90
C GLY A 141 -12.20 4.44 15.17
N LEU A 142 -11.72 5.60 15.61
CA LEU A 142 -10.72 5.75 16.67
C LEU A 142 -11.07 5.01 17.96
N ALA A 143 -12.34 5.00 18.35
CA ALA A 143 -12.80 4.36 19.58
C ALA A 143 -12.66 2.82 19.56
N ASN A 144 -12.64 2.22 18.37
CA ASN A 144 -12.62 0.78 18.16
C ASN A 144 -11.28 0.29 17.58
N ALA A 145 -10.34 1.21 17.30
CA ALA A 145 -9.06 0.90 16.69
C ALA A 145 -8.22 0.01 17.60
N GLY A 146 -7.60 -1.02 17.03
CA GLY A 146 -6.70 -1.92 17.75
C GLY A 146 -5.34 -1.28 18.05
N SER A 147 -5.02 -0.17 17.38
CA SER A 147 -3.82 0.63 17.63
C SER A 147 -4.16 2.12 17.77
N THR A 148 -3.30 2.86 18.48
CA THR A 148 -3.45 4.30 18.69
C THR A 148 -2.10 4.99 18.60
N VAL A 149 -2.04 6.09 17.85
CA VAL A 149 -0.83 6.93 17.77
C VAL A 149 -0.76 7.81 19.02
N LEU A 150 0.18 7.51 19.93
CA LEU A 150 0.35 8.24 21.19
C LEU A 150 1.07 9.58 21.02
N ALA A 151 2.00 9.65 20.05
CA ALA A 151 2.77 10.85 19.76
C ALA A 151 3.26 10.84 18.31
N SER A 152 3.38 12.03 17.73
CA SER A 152 4.05 12.25 16.45
C SER A 152 4.93 13.48 16.58
N THR A 153 6.24 13.30 16.40
CA THR A 153 7.22 14.38 16.50
C THR A 153 8.01 14.46 15.20
N PRO A 154 8.16 15.66 14.59
CA PRO A 154 8.98 15.82 13.40
C PRO A 154 10.40 15.31 13.61
N LYS A 155 10.99 14.73 12.57
CA LYS A 155 12.40 14.33 12.57
C LYS A 155 13.27 15.56 12.90
N PRO A 156 14.22 15.47 13.85
CA PRO A 156 15.14 16.55 14.15
C PRO A 156 15.88 17.03 12.90
N ALA A 157 16.19 18.32 12.85
CA ALA A 157 16.98 18.88 11.75
C ALA A 157 18.33 18.17 11.63
N LYS A 158 18.80 17.95 10.40
CA LYS A 158 20.13 17.38 10.17
C LYS A 158 21.19 18.31 10.75
N THR A 159 22.03 17.79 11.63
CA THR A 159 23.24 18.48 12.10
C THR A 159 24.37 18.29 11.09
N ALA A 160 25.42 19.12 11.19
CA ALA A 160 26.64 18.87 10.44
C ALA A 160 27.18 17.48 10.79
N GLY A 161 27.59 16.72 9.77
CA GLY A 161 28.26 15.43 9.95
C GLY A 161 29.68 15.62 10.48
N GLU A 162 30.25 14.54 11.00
CA GLU A 162 31.65 14.51 11.41
C GLU A 162 32.57 14.55 10.19
N LYS A 163 33.55 15.45 10.21
CA LYS A 163 34.58 15.53 9.19
C LYS A 163 35.83 14.83 9.71
N VAL A 164 36.18 13.71 9.09
CA VAL A 164 37.43 13.00 9.34
C VAL A 164 38.49 13.54 8.39
N THR A 165 39.55 14.12 8.93
CA THR A 165 40.74 14.48 8.14
C THR A 165 41.63 13.26 8.03
N ASP A 166 41.98 12.87 6.81
CA ASP A 166 42.82 11.70 6.59
C ASP A 166 44.31 12.04 6.74
N GLU A 167 44.93 11.51 7.80
CA GLU A 167 46.37 11.57 8.07
C GLU A 167 47.02 10.18 7.97
N GLY A 168 46.38 9.24 7.26
CA GLY A 168 46.81 7.83 7.11
C GLY A 168 45.91 6.83 7.84
N GLU A 169 45.03 7.31 8.71
CA GLU A 169 44.10 6.51 9.53
C GLU A 169 42.62 6.84 9.24
N GLY A 170 42.33 7.70 8.25
CA GLY A 170 40.96 8.16 7.99
C GLY A 170 39.99 7.02 7.69
N GLY A 171 40.46 5.98 6.98
CA GLY A 171 39.68 4.77 6.73
C GLY A 171 39.27 4.04 8.01
N ASN A 172 40.19 3.88 8.96
CA ASN A 172 39.91 3.24 10.25
C ASN A 172 38.92 4.05 11.07
N GLN A 173 39.05 5.39 11.06
CA GLN A 173 38.13 6.28 11.77
C GLN A 173 36.70 6.23 11.19
N ILE A 174 36.55 6.16 9.87
CA ILE A 174 35.24 5.98 9.22
C ILE A 174 34.64 4.63 9.60
N VAL A 175 35.41 3.54 9.54
CA VAL A 175 34.93 2.20 9.93
C VAL A 175 34.48 2.19 11.39
N GLN A 176 35.27 2.76 12.30
CA GLN A 176 34.90 2.88 13.71
C GLN A 176 33.60 3.66 13.90
N TYR A 177 33.41 4.77 13.18
CA TYR A 177 32.16 5.52 13.20
C TYR A 177 30.98 4.67 12.71
N LEU A 178 31.11 3.97 11.59
CA LEU A 178 30.04 3.14 11.04
C LEU A 178 29.67 1.97 11.97
N VAL A 179 30.64 1.32 12.60
CA VAL A 179 30.41 0.29 13.64
C VAL A 179 29.70 0.90 14.85
N ALA A 180 30.14 2.06 15.33
CA ALA A 180 29.51 2.75 16.45
C ALA A 180 28.05 3.14 16.16
N GLN A 181 27.74 3.48 14.90
CA GLN A 181 26.38 3.74 14.43
C GLN A 181 25.60 2.48 14.04
N LYS A 182 26.19 1.29 14.15
CA LYS A 182 25.60 -0.01 13.73
C LYS A 182 25.16 -0.03 12.27
N ILE A 183 25.91 0.65 11.41
CA ILE A 183 25.68 0.64 9.97
C ILE A 183 26.40 -0.54 9.31
N ILE A 184 27.53 -0.97 9.90
CA ILE A 184 28.31 -2.16 9.53
C ILE A 184 28.68 -2.96 10.77
#